data_AF-A0A7S2WRC2-F1
#
_entry.id   AF-A0A7S2WRC2-F1
#
_cell.length_a   1.000
_cell.length_b   1.000
_cell.length_c   1.000
_cell.angle_alpha   90.00
_cell.angle_beta   90.00
_cell.angle_gamma   90.00
#
_symmetry.space_group_name_H-M   'P 1'
#
loop_
_entity.id
_entity.type
_entity.pdbx_description
1 polymer ?
#
loop_
_entity_poly.entity_id
_entity_poly.type
_entity_poly.pdbx_seq_one_letter_code
_entity_poly.pdbx_strand_id
1 'polypeptide(L)'
;LRSSLLSSTRGTAIIDAVYDSYRPKISGEIQARDKGSLVAFSDGSITPFGVEGAQTRGKMMTSPGDEVYAGMIIGIHQRPGDLEVNVCKAKALTNMRSANKGITVGLTTAIEMSLDSCVEYIAADELLEVTQTKLRMAKNPSMGKKANKGRNN
;
A
#
# COMPACT_ATOMS: atom_id res chain seq x y z
N LEU A 1 11.99 5.93 10.09
CA LEU A 1 13.27 5.66 10.78
C LEU A 1 13.11 4.71 11.97
N ARG A 2 12.23 5.00 12.95
CA ARG A 2 12.06 4.16 14.15
C ARG A 2 11.70 2.70 13.82
N SER A 3 10.68 2.49 12.99
CA SER A 3 10.22 1.15 12.59
C SER A 3 11.33 0.35 11.89
N SER A 4 12.01 0.96 10.91
CA SER A 4 13.11 0.33 10.18
C SER A 4 14.31 -0.04 11.07
N LEU A 5 14.64 0.80 12.05
CA LEU A 5 15.77 0.57 12.93
C LEU A 5 15.46 -0.54 13.94
N LEU A 6 14.26 -0.54 14.55
CA LEU A 6 13.79 -1.64 15.39
C LEU A 6 13.79 -2.98 14.64
N SER A 7 13.32 -2.99 13.39
CA SER A 7 13.35 -4.19 12.54
C SER A 7 14.78 -4.65 12.24
N SER A 8 15.69 -3.72 11.92
CA SER A 8 17.09 -4.04 11.57
C SER A 8 17.88 -4.60 12.77
N THR A 9 17.62 -4.08 13.97
CA THR A 9 18.31 -4.53 15.19
C THR A 9 17.60 -5.66 15.91
N ARG A 10 16.52 -6.23 15.34
CA ARG A 10 15.69 -7.26 15.99
C ARG A 10 15.23 -6.83 17.39
N GLY A 11 14.82 -5.57 17.52
CA GLY A 11 14.27 -5.02 18.76
C GLY A 11 15.28 -4.61 19.85
N THR A 12 16.59 -4.70 19.61
CA THR A 12 17.60 -4.31 20.62
C THR A 12 17.97 -2.82 20.62
N ALA A 13 17.60 -2.08 19.58
CA ALA A 13 17.91 -0.66 19.50
C ALA A 13 17.06 0.17 20.45
N ILE A 14 17.72 1.12 21.11
CA ILE A 14 17.10 2.17 21.90
C ILE A 14 17.28 3.48 21.12
N ILE A 15 16.19 4.18 20.86
CA ILE A 15 16.18 5.46 20.13
C ILE A 15 15.48 6.49 21.00
N ASP A 16 16.20 7.55 21.33
CA ASP A 16 15.63 8.76 21.89
C ASP A 16 15.82 9.92 20.89
N ALA A 17 14.82 10.78 20.79
CA ALA A 17 14.85 11.92 19.88
C ALA A 17 14.19 13.12 20.55
N VAL A 18 14.98 14.16 20.78
CA VAL A 18 14.54 15.45 21.34
C VAL A 18 14.83 16.53 20.30
N TYR A 19 13.87 17.43 20.13
CA TYR A 19 14.02 18.59 19.26
C TYR A 19 15.11 19.53 19.82
N ASP A 20 16.06 19.92 18.96
CA ASP A 20 17.15 20.85 19.30
C ASP A 20 16.83 22.29 18.86
N SER A 21 16.85 22.55 17.55
CA SER A 21 16.72 23.90 16.99
C SER A 21 16.30 23.90 15.52
N TYR A 22 15.78 25.04 15.04
CA TYR A 22 15.60 25.28 13.60
C TYR A 22 16.92 25.67 12.95
N ARG A 23 17.16 25.18 11.73
CA ARG A 23 18.35 25.50 10.92
C ARG A 23 17.93 25.90 9.50
N PRO A 24 18.77 26.66 8.76
CA PRO A 24 18.54 26.92 7.35
C PRO A 24 18.31 25.61 6.60
N LYS A 25 17.35 25.59 5.67
CA LYS A 25 17.01 24.41 4.90
C LYS A 25 18.26 23.87 4.19
N ILE A 26 18.56 22.60 4.40
CA ILE A 26 19.65 21.90 3.70
C ILE A 26 19.29 21.85 2.21
N SER A 27 20.28 22.08 1.35
CA SER A 27 20.14 21.95 -0.11
C SER A 27 19.82 20.49 -0.47
N GLY A 28 18.63 20.25 -1.02
CA GLY A 28 18.15 18.93 -1.41
C GLY A 28 16.65 18.77 -1.18
N GLU A 29 16.02 17.91 -1.98
CA GLU A 29 14.65 17.46 -1.71
C GLU A 29 14.70 16.22 -0.82
N ILE A 30 13.99 16.26 0.30
CA ILE A 30 13.75 15.07 1.11
C ILE A 30 12.68 14.27 0.38
N GLN A 31 13.09 13.25 -0.36
CA GLN A 31 12.18 12.33 -1.05
C GLN A 31 11.43 11.50 -0.02
N ALA A 32 10.10 11.59 -0.01
CA ALA A 32 9.26 10.90 0.97
C ALA A 32 9.19 9.37 0.71
N ARG A 33 9.08 8.95 -0.56
CA ARG A 33 9.07 7.53 -0.95
C ARG A 33 9.60 7.33 -2.37
N ASP A 34 10.26 6.19 -2.62
CA ASP A 34 10.75 5.75 -3.93
C ASP A 34 9.68 4.95 -4.71
N LYS A 35 8.81 4.24 -3.99
CA LYS A 35 7.81 3.30 -4.51
C LYS A 35 6.41 3.87 -4.54
N GLY A 36 5.66 3.49 -5.57
CA GLY A 36 4.22 3.75 -5.69
C GLY A 36 3.37 2.87 -4.76
N SER A 37 2.06 3.10 -4.82
CA SER A 37 1.05 2.34 -4.09
C SER A 37 0.24 1.45 -5.05
N LEU A 38 -0.12 0.26 -4.60
CA LEU A 38 -1.16 -0.54 -5.24
C LEU A 38 -2.50 -0.08 -4.69
N VAL A 39 -3.42 0.33 -5.57
CA VAL A 39 -4.70 0.93 -5.21
C VAL A 39 -5.84 0.02 -5.67
N ALA A 40 -6.82 -0.23 -4.80
CA ALA A 40 -8.00 -1.00 -5.14
C ALA A 40 -8.85 -0.27 -6.17
N PHE A 41 -9.17 -0.95 -7.26
CA PHE A 41 -10.03 -0.40 -8.33
C PHE A 41 -11.52 -0.42 -7.98
N SER A 42 -11.96 -1.40 -7.17
CA SER A 42 -13.38 -1.62 -6.88
C SER A 42 -13.62 -1.98 -5.42
N ASP A 43 -14.83 -1.72 -4.95
CA ASP A 43 -15.31 -2.18 -3.65
C ASP A 43 -15.57 -3.69 -3.66
N GLY A 44 -15.32 -4.36 -2.54
CA GLY A 44 -15.67 -5.76 -2.34
C GLY A 44 -14.69 -6.53 -1.47
N SER A 45 -14.85 -7.85 -1.44
CA SER A 45 -13.93 -8.75 -0.74
C SER A 45 -12.77 -9.16 -1.66
N ILE A 46 -11.56 -9.21 -1.12
CA ILE A 46 -10.37 -9.64 -1.85
C ILE A 46 -10.44 -11.13 -2.14
N THR A 47 -10.25 -11.52 -3.40
CA THR A 47 -10.18 -12.93 -3.80
C THR A 47 -8.73 -13.42 -3.88
N PRO A 48 -8.45 -14.71 -3.62
CA PRO A 48 -7.12 -15.28 -3.83
C PRO A 48 -6.57 -15.05 -5.25
N PHE A 49 -7.45 -15.11 -6.25
CA PHE A 49 -7.10 -14.87 -7.65
C PHE A 49 -6.70 -13.42 -7.92
N GLY A 50 -7.36 -12.45 -7.29
CA GLY A 50 -6.99 -11.04 -7.35
C GLY A 50 -5.62 -10.78 -6.71
N VAL A 51 -5.37 -11.39 -5.53
CA VAL A 51 -4.07 -11.29 -4.83
C VAL A 51 -2.95 -11.91 -5.65
N GLU A 52 -3.17 -13.07 -6.28
CA GLU A 52 -2.20 -13.74 -7.14
C GLU A 52 -1.69 -12.80 -8.25
N GLY A 53 -2.59 -12.06 -8.89
CA GLY A 53 -2.22 -11.05 -9.87
C GLY A 53 -1.49 -9.85 -9.25
N ALA A 54 -2.01 -9.32 -8.14
CA ALA A 54 -1.50 -8.12 -7.49
C ALA A 54 -0.09 -8.32 -6.89
N GLN A 55 0.20 -9.47 -6.28
CA GLN A 55 1.49 -9.75 -5.64
C GLN A 55 2.66 -9.82 -6.63
N THR A 56 2.39 -10.06 -7.93
CA THR A 56 3.44 -9.96 -8.96
C THR A 56 3.88 -8.52 -9.24
N ARG A 57 3.06 -7.55 -8.82
CA ARG A 57 3.31 -6.11 -9.00
C ARG A 57 3.92 -5.46 -7.76
N GLY A 58 3.89 -6.12 -6.62
CA GLY A 58 4.31 -5.51 -5.38
C GLY A 58 4.04 -6.37 -4.15
N LYS A 59 4.26 -5.77 -2.98
CA LYS A 59 4.01 -6.44 -1.70
C LYS A 59 2.62 -6.07 -1.19
N MET A 60 1.83 -7.05 -0.83
CA MET A 60 0.47 -6.85 -0.33
C MET A 60 0.47 -6.43 1.14
N MET A 61 -0.47 -5.58 1.53
CA MET A 61 -0.77 -5.22 2.93
C MET A 61 -2.10 -5.81 3.40
N THR A 62 -2.88 -6.38 2.48
CA THR A 62 -4.20 -6.97 2.72
C THR A 62 -4.19 -8.44 2.31
N SER A 63 -5.02 -9.24 2.98
CA SER A 63 -5.13 -10.68 2.77
C SER A 63 -6.43 -11.06 2.03
N PRO A 64 -6.51 -12.25 1.41
CA PRO A 64 -7.77 -12.76 0.88
C PRO A 64 -8.86 -12.79 1.95
N GLY A 65 -10.06 -12.36 1.59
CA GLY A 65 -11.20 -12.22 2.50
C GLY A 65 -11.36 -10.82 3.10
N ASP A 66 -10.30 -9.99 3.11
CA ASP A 66 -10.41 -8.61 3.59
C ASP A 66 -11.39 -7.81 2.72
N GLU A 67 -12.17 -6.94 3.37
CA GLU A 67 -13.02 -5.98 2.68
C GLU A 67 -12.22 -4.73 2.30
N VAL A 68 -12.30 -4.36 1.03
CA VAL A 68 -11.67 -3.18 0.45
C VAL A 68 -12.70 -2.28 -0.22
N TYR A 69 -12.33 -1.01 -0.35
CA TYR A 69 -13.07 -0.02 -1.10
C TYR A 69 -12.20 0.62 -2.19
N ALA A 70 -12.82 1.16 -3.23
CA ALA A 70 -12.16 1.82 -4.33
C ALA A 70 -11.32 3.00 -3.83
N GLY A 71 -10.06 3.08 -4.27
CA GLY A 71 -9.11 4.06 -3.80
C GLY A 71 -8.36 3.67 -2.52
N MET A 72 -8.70 2.54 -1.88
CA MET A 72 -7.93 2.00 -0.75
C MET A 72 -6.55 1.51 -1.23
N ILE A 73 -5.50 1.83 -0.50
CA ILE A 73 -4.15 1.30 -0.73
C ILE A 73 -4.09 -0.11 -0.15
N ILE A 74 -3.80 -1.07 -1.02
CA ILE A 74 -3.80 -2.51 -0.73
C ILE A 74 -2.38 -3.11 -0.73
N GLY A 75 -1.37 -2.32 -1.10
CA GLY A 75 0.01 -2.78 -1.15
C GLY A 75 1.01 -1.73 -1.62
N ILE A 76 2.29 -2.12 -1.61
CA ILE A 76 3.43 -1.33 -2.09
C ILE A 76 3.75 -1.77 -3.51
N HIS A 77 3.68 -0.85 -4.47
CA HIS A 77 4.08 -1.11 -5.84
C HIS A 77 5.60 -1.24 -5.94
N GLN A 78 6.11 -2.15 -6.78
CA GLN A 78 7.55 -2.35 -6.94
C GLN A 78 8.24 -1.23 -7.75
N ARG A 79 7.48 -0.35 -8.40
CA ARG A 79 7.98 0.77 -9.21
C ARG A 79 7.43 2.11 -8.70
N PRO A 80 8.05 3.24 -9.06
CA PRO A 80 7.45 4.55 -8.87
C PRO A 80 6.11 4.68 -9.60
N GLY A 81 5.21 5.50 -9.06
CA GLY A 81 3.87 5.71 -9.59
C GLY A 81 2.86 4.67 -9.11
N ASP A 82 1.65 5.13 -8.80
CA ASP A 82 0.59 4.28 -8.28
C ASP A 82 -0.03 3.42 -9.39
N LEU A 83 -0.48 2.23 -9.01
CA LEU A 83 -1.11 1.28 -9.92
C LEU A 83 -2.45 0.83 -9.36
N GLU A 84 -3.52 1.08 -10.11
CA GLU A 84 -4.84 0.54 -9.81
C GLU A 84 -4.92 -0.94 -10.19
N VAL A 85 -5.39 -1.77 -9.26
CA VAL A 85 -5.52 -3.21 -9.44
C VAL A 85 -6.90 -3.67 -8.95
N ASN A 86 -7.53 -4.53 -9.75
CA ASN A 86 -8.77 -5.18 -9.35
C ASN A 86 -8.48 -6.48 -8.58
N VAL A 87 -8.52 -6.40 -7.25
CA VAL A 87 -8.33 -7.53 -6.33
C VAL A 87 -9.61 -8.30 -6.00
N CYS A 88 -10.78 -7.78 -6.39
CA CYS A 88 -12.08 -8.42 -6.19
C CYS A 88 -12.45 -9.36 -7.36
N LYS A 89 -11.60 -9.45 -8.39
CA LYS A 89 -11.88 -10.24 -9.59
C LYS A 89 -11.98 -11.72 -9.25
N ALA A 90 -13.08 -12.36 -9.65
CA ALA A 90 -13.23 -13.81 -9.61
C ALA A 90 -12.54 -14.47 -10.80
N LYS A 91 -12.04 -15.70 -10.61
CA LYS A 91 -11.51 -16.52 -11.70
C LYS A 91 -12.65 -16.89 -12.64
N ALA A 92 -12.53 -16.56 -13.93
CA ALA A 92 -13.51 -16.99 -14.92
C ALA A 92 -13.43 -18.52 -15.09
N LEU A 93 -14.55 -19.22 -14.89
CA LEU A 93 -14.64 -20.69 -14.97
C LEU A 93 -14.83 -21.22 -16.41
N THR A 94 -14.67 -20.39 -17.42
CA THR A 94 -14.92 -20.77 -18.82
C THR A 94 -13.77 -21.61 -19.37
N ASN A 95 -13.99 -22.93 -19.35
CA ASN A 95 -13.27 -24.00 -20.06
C ASN A 95 -11.86 -24.36 -19.57
N MET A 96 -11.77 -24.90 -18.35
CA MET A 96 -10.57 -25.59 -17.87
C MET A 96 -10.47 -27.02 -18.45
N ARG A 97 -10.07 -27.13 -19.73
CA ARG A 97 -9.59 -28.38 -20.34
C ARG A 97 -8.12 -28.57 -19.99
N SER A 98 -7.82 -28.78 -18.71
CA SER A 98 -6.50 -29.21 -18.23
C SER A 98 -6.67 -29.92 -16.90
N ALA A 99 -6.82 -31.24 -16.98
CA ALA A 99 -6.65 -32.13 -15.85
C ALA A 99 -5.31 -31.81 -15.14
N ASN A 100 -5.34 -31.72 -13.81
CA ASN A 100 -4.17 -31.78 -12.92
C ASN A 100 -3.21 -30.57 -12.82
N LYS A 101 -3.63 -29.33 -13.10
CA LYS A 101 -2.87 -28.14 -12.65
C LYS A 101 -3.71 -27.22 -11.77
N GLY A 102 -4.12 -27.74 -10.62
CA GLY A 102 -4.34 -26.90 -9.43
C GLY A 102 -2.97 -26.43 -8.95
N ILE A 103 -2.33 -25.50 -9.66
CA ILE A 103 -1.18 -24.80 -9.12
C ILE A 103 -1.74 -23.93 -8.00
N THR A 104 -1.68 -24.44 -6.77
CA THR A 104 -1.85 -23.64 -5.57
C THR A 104 -0.67 -22.67 -5.55
N VAL A 105 -0.78 -21.55 -6.26
CA VAL A 105 0.22 -20.48 -6.18
C VAL A 105 0.22 -20.02 -4.74
N GLY A 106 1.37 -20.15 -4.08
CA GLY A 106 1.56 -19.67 -2.72
C GLY A 106 1.32 -18.17 -2.68
N LEU A 107 0.35 -17.76 -1.89
CA LEU A 107 0.14 -16.35 -1.60
C LEU A 107 1.20 -15.90 -0.62
N THR A 108 1.88 -14.80 -0.93
CA THR A 108 2.82 -14.18 -0.01
C THR A 108 2.05 -13.57 1.15
N THR A 109 2.50 -13.82 2.38
CA THR A 109 1.89 -13.22 3.58
C THR A 109 1.87 -11.70 3.46
N ALA A 110 0.73 -11.10 3.80
CA ALA A 110 0.57 -9.66 3.80
C ALA A 110 1.49 -8.99 4.83
N ILE A 111 1.98 -7.80 4.50
CA ILE A 111 2.76 -6.98 5.44
C ILE A 111 1.79 -6.33 6.43
N GLU A 112 1.94 -6.66 7.70
CA GLU A 112 1.29 -5.93 8.78
C GLU A 112 2.05 -4.62 9.03
N MET A 113 1.32 -3.50 8.97
CA MET A 113 1.90 -2.18 9.22
C MET A 113 1.45 -1.64 10.58
N SER A 114 2.42 -1.17 11.36
CA SER A 114 2.14 -0.38 12.56
C SER A 114 1.70 1.04 12.20
N LEU A 115 1.09 1.76 13.16
CA LEU A 115 0.69 3.15 12.97
C LEU A 115 1.86 4.04 12.50
N ASP A 116 3.01 3.93 13.15
CA ASP A 116 4.23 4.65 12.76
C ASP A 116 4.66 4.33 11.33
N SER A 117 4.55 3.06 10.91
CA SER A 117 4.88 2.66 9.55
C SER A 117 3.90 3.21 8.52
N CYS A 118 2.61 3.28 8.86
CA CYS A 118 1.59 3.92 8.02
C CYS A 118 1.84 5.42 7.87
N VAL A 119 2.16 6.12 8.97
CA VAL A 119 2.47 7.56 8.96
C VAL A 119 3.75 7.85 8.20
N GLU A 120 4.75 6.96 8.26
CA GLU A 120 5.97 7.09 7.46
C GLU A 120 5.73 6.80 5.97
N TYR A 121 4.78 5.92 5.64
CA TYR A 121 4.50 5.53 4.25
C TYR A 121 3.65 6.54 3.47
N ILE A 122 2.69 7.18 4.13
CA ILE A 122 1.65 7.97 3.48
C ILE A 122 2.18 9.21 2.75
N ALA A 123 1.66 9.46 1.55
CA ALA A 123 1.96 10.67 0.78
C ALA A 123 0.98 11.83 1.06
N ALA A 124 1.32 13.03 0.57
CA ALA A 124 0.51 14.24 0.80
C ALA A 124 -0.90 14.19 0.17
N ASP A 125 -1.11 13.34 -0.83
CA ASP A 125 -2.39 13.11 -1.52
C ASP A 125 -3.15 11.89 -0.97
N GLU A 126 -2.69 11.31 0.15
CA GLU A 126 -3.25 10.12 0.76
C GLU A 126 -3.79 10.42 2.17
N LEU A 127 -4.63 9.53 2.68
CA LEU A 127 -5.19 9.59 4.03
C LEU A 127 -5.00 8.26 4.76
N LEU A 128 -4.81 8.34 6.08
CA LEU A 128 -4.73 7.20 6.97
C LEU A 128 -6.01 7.17 7.80
N GLU A 129 -6.84 6.18 7.54
CA GLU A 129 -8.02 5.86 8.30
C GLU A 129 -7.63 5.02 9.52
N VAL A 130 -7.93 5.53 10.70
CA VAL A 130 -7.61 4.88 11.98
C VAL A 130 -8.92 4.52 12.68
N THR A 131 -9.07 3.24 12.98
CA THR A 131 -10.15 2.69 13.82
C THR A 131 -9.54 1.92 14.98
N GLN A 132 -10.35 1.55 15.98
CA GLN A 132 -9.86 0.78 17.13
C GLN A 132 -9.21 -0.56 16.73
N THR A 133 -9.65 -1.14 15.62
CA THR A 133 -9.25 -2.48 15.19
C THR A 133 -8.46 -2.52 13.88
N LYS A 134 -8.50 -1.45 13.08
CA LYS A 134 -7.91 -1.42 11.73
C LYS A 134 -7.23 -0.09 11.42
N LEU A 135 -6.11 -0.19 10.73
CA LEU A 135 -5.42 0.90 10.06
C LEU A 135 -5.55 0.69 8.55
N ARG A 136 -6.10 1.65 7.82
CA ARG A 136 -6.25 1.57 6.37
C ARG A 136 -5.74 2.85 5.73
N MET A 137 -5.05 2.73 4.61
CA MET A 137 -4.62 3.90 3.84
C MET A 137 -5.45 4.00 2.57
N ALA A 138 -5.71 5.22 2.11
CA ALA A 138 -6.46 5.45 0.89
C ALA A 138 -6.00 6.73 0.18
N LYS A 139 -6.27 6.82 -1.12
CA LYS A 139 -6.11 8.06 -1.86
C LYS A 139 -7.16 9.07 -1.42
N ASN A 140 -6.76 10.33 -1.27
CA ASN A 140 -7.68 11.39 -0.89
C ASN A 140 -8.48 11.88 -2.12
N PRO A 141 -9.79 11.60 -2.22
CA PRO A 141 -10.59 11.96 -3.38
C PRO A 141 -10.73 13.49 -3.55
N SER A 142 -10.56 14.27 -2.47
CA SER A 142 -10.64 15.73 -2.52
C SER A 142 -9.38 16.39 -3.11
N MET A 143 -8.23 15.72 -3.03
CA MET A 143 -6.95 16.24 -3.48
C MET A 143 -6.64 15.86 -4.94
N GLY A 144 -7.09 14.68 -5.40
CA GLY A 144 -6.92 14.23 -6.79
C GLY A 144 -7.59 15.12 -7.85
N LYS A 145 -8.69 15.81 -7.51
CA LYS A 145 -9.40 16.71 -8.43
C LYS A 145 -8.69 18.05 -8.67
N LYS A 146 -7.80 18.48 -7.78
CA LYS A 146 -7.08 19.76 -7.93
C LYS A 146 -5.93 19.68 -8.93
N ALA A 147 -5.26 18.52 -9.05
CA ALA A 147 -4.14 18.33 -9.97
C ALA A 147 -4.54 18.41 -11.45
N ASN A 148 -5.79 18.06 -11.80
CA ASN A 148 -6.26 18.05 -13.19
C ASN A 148 -6.93 19.37 -13.64
N LYS A 149 -7.15 20.32 -12.72
CA LYS A 149 -7.84 21.59 -13.03
C LYS A 149 -6.90 22.71 -13.50
N GLY A 150 -5.57 22.50 -13.43
CA GLY A 150 -4.56 23.47 -13.85
C GLY A 150 -3.89 23.20 -15.20
N ARG A 151 -4.35 22.18 -15.95
CA ARG A 151 -3.76 21.79 -17.25
C ARG A 151 -4.55 22.25 -18.49
N ASN A 152 -5.71 22.87 -18.29
CA ASN A 152 -6.45 23.58 -19.34
C ASN A 152 -6.47 25.08 -18.99
N ASN A 153 -5.38 25.77 -19.30
CA ASN A 153 -5.42 27.19 -19.66
C ASN A 153 -4.18 27.52 -20.51
#